data_AF-A0A418IFB4-F1
#
_entry.id   AF-A0A418IFB4-F1
#
_cell.length_a   1.000
_cell.length_b   1.000
_cell.length_c   1.000
_cell.angle_alpha   90.00
_cell.angle_beta   90.00
_cell.angle_gamma   90.00
#
_symmetry.space_group_name_H-M   'P 1'
#
loop_
_entity.id
_entity.type
_entity.pdbx_description
1 polymer ?
#
loop_
_entity_poly.entity_id
_entity_poly.type
_entity_poly.pdbx_seq_one_letter_code
_entity_poly.pdbx_strand_id
1 'polypeptide(L)'
;MLLKEEINNLEKYDGNAENQKVFSIYLNTHPDQGTKWKIELKNALKDLAYRTKHSDDHEEKNQAKEIIKKVETEIHNVEPELKRGLILFLTADESLLFKKLTHISLDTEFNWGDQPKLDQLKSLQGNYPYTGILVLQQDKARLIETEIGTIINEKDFILDIDTDDWREHQGPQGDDFTQGGSKRDEFKERVKANQERWLKNLASTVEINAKRNGWKQIYLAGEKEEIEKLRTLFNRDIDKVVTSNILNLNATEIINKVNEE
;
A
#
# COMPACT_ATOMS: atom_id res chain seq x y z
N MET A 1 9.82 -0.35 6.68
CA MET A 1 9.69 0.69 7.73
C MET A 1 8.26 1.20 7.67
N LEU A 2 7.59 1.37 8.81
CA LEU A 2 6.19 1.81 8.83
C LEU A 2 6.13 3.32 8.58
N LEU A 3 5.16 3.78 7.80
CA LEU A 3 5.03 5.19 7.41
C LEU A 3 4.95 6.13 8.61
N LYS A 4 4.39 5.66 9.74
CA LYS A 4 4.34 6.44 10.97
C LYS A 4 5.71 6.88 11.47
N GLU A 5 6.70 6.01 11.41
CA GLU A 5 8.08 6.35 11.83
C GLU A 5 8.69 7.34 10.85
N GLU A 6 8.44 7.16 9.55
CA GLU A 6 8.89 8.08 8.50
C GLU A 6 8.29 9.49 8.70
N ILE A 7 6.96 9.59 8.92
CA ILE A 7 6.28 10.87 9.19
C ILE A 7 6.84 11.54 10.46
N ASN A 8 7.04 10.80 11.55
CA ASN A 8 7.58 11.36 12.78
C ASN A 8 9.01 11.91 12.59
N ASN A 9 9.81 11.34 11.70
CA ASN A 9 11.14 11.85 11.37
C ASN A 9 11.03 13.12 10.52
N LEU A 10 10.10 13.16 9.57
CA LEU A 10 9.83 14.34 8.75
C LEU A 10 9.32 15.52 9.58
N GLU A 11 8.46 15.28 10.57
CA GLU A 11 7.96 16.31 11.48
C GLU A 11 9.04 16.97 12.33
N LYS A 12 10.14 16.26 12.59
CA LYS A 12 11.26 16.75 13.40
C LYS A 12 12.29 17.50 12.57
N TYR A 13 12.25 17.36 11.25
CA TYR A 13 13.22 18.00 10.38
C TYR A 13 12.99 19.51 10.38
N ASP A 14 14.03 20.29 10.73
CA ASP A 14 13.96 21.75 10.69
C ASP A 14 14.99 22.33 9.74
N GLY A 15 14.51 22.74 8.57
CA GLY A 15 15.33 23.34 7.53
C GLY A 15 15.97 24.66 7.96
N ASN A 16 15.38 25.41 8.90
CA ASN A 16 16.04 26.61 9.42
C ASN A 16 17.28 26.27 10.23
N ALA A 17 17.22 25.22 11.04
CA ALA A 17 18.36 24.77 11.85
C ALA A 17 19.48 24.19 10.97
N GLU A 18 19.11 23.49 9.90
CA GLU A 18 20.04 22.88 8.94
C GLU A 18 20.51 23.87 7.83
N ASN A 19 19.99 25.10 7.83
CA ASN A 19 20.18 26.08 6.75
C ASN A 19 19.80 25.52 5.37
N GLN A 20 18.73 24.72 5.31
CA GLN A 20 18.21 24.08 4.10
C GLN A 20 16.74 24.42 3.89
N LYS A 21 16.38 24.67 2.64
CA LYS A 21 14.97 24.65 2.22
C LYS A 21 14.57 23.25 1.75
N VAL A 22 13.36 22.85 2.14
CA VAL A 22 12.71 21.61 1.72
C VAL A 22 11.80 21.90 0.53
N PHE A 23 11.97 21.12 -0.53
CA PHE A 23 11.00 21.06 -1.62
C PHE A 23 10.10 19.84 -1.42
N SER A 24 8.85 20.09 -1.07
CA SER A 24 7.83 19.05 -0.92
C SER A 24 7.00 18.92 -2.18
N ILE A 25 6.91 17.71 -2.72
CA ILE A 25 6.23 17.40 -3.97
C ILE A 25 5.22 16.28 -3.71
N TYR A 26 3.98 16.52 -4.08
CA TYR A 26 2.93 15.52 -4.26
C TYR A 26 2.53 15.54 -5.72
N LEU A 27 2.58 14.40 -6.40
CA LEU A 27 2.20 14.28 -7.80
C LEU A 27 1.12 13.24 -7.98
N ASN A 28 0.01 13.65 -8.61
CA ASN A 28 -0.96 12.70 -9.14
C ASN A 28 -0.45 12.14 -10.48
N THR A 29 -0.03 10.88 -10.46
CA THR A 29 0.48 10.18 -11.66
C THR A 29 -0.53 9.17 -12.20
N HIS A 30 -1.81 9.28 -11.82
CA HIS A 30 -2.85 8.39 -12.30
C HIS A 30 -2.84 8.31 -13.83
N PRO A 31 -3.00 7.12 -14.44
CA PRO A 31 -2.95 6.95 -15.90
C PRO A 31 -3.83 7.94 -16.67
N ASP A 32 -5.01 8.27 -16.13
CA ASP A 32 -5.95 9.24 -16.73
C ASP A 32 -5.40 10.67 -16.81
N GLN A 33 -4.37 11.02 -16.02
CA GLN A 33 -3.68 12.31 -16.14
C GLN A 33 -2.79 12.37 -17.40
N GLY A 34 -2.43 11.23 -18.00
CA GLY A 34 -1.51 11.16 -19.13
C GLY A 34 -0.19 11.88 -18.83
N THR A 35 0.11 12.94 -19.60
CA THR A 35 1.33 13.76 -19.42
C THR A 35 1.11 15.03 -18.60
N LYS A 36 -0.10 15.27 -18.06
CA LYS A 36 -0.43 16.49 -17.33
C LYS A 36 0.47 16.71 -16.11
N TRP A 37 0.75 15.65 -15.34
CA TRP A 37 1.63 15.73 -14.17
C TRP A 37 3.05 16.21 -14.53
N LYS A 38 3.57 15.84 -15.72
CA LYS A 38 4.87 16.31 -16.22
C LYS A 38 4.84 17.81 -16.49
N ILE A 39 3.72 18.32 -17.01
CA ILE A 39 3.54 19.74 -17.28
C ILE A 39 3.45 20.51 -15.96
N GLU A 40 2.67 20.02 -14.99
CA GLU A 40 2.55 20.62 -13.65
C GLU A 40 3.91 20.67 -12.93
N LEU A 41 4.65 19.56 -12.92
CA LEU A 41 6.00 19.49 -12.37
C LEU A 41 6.94 20.50 -13.06
N LYS A 42 6.97 20.51 -14.39
CA LYS A 42 7.81 21.44 -15.16
C LYS A 42 7.49 22.89 -14.85
N ASN A 43 6.21 23.22 -14.68
CA ASN A 43 5.79 24.57 -14.31
C ASN A 43 6.22 24.92 -12.88
N ALA A 44 6.05 24.00 -11.93
CA ALA A 44 6.49 24.21 -10.55
C ALA A 44 8.01 24.44 -10.44
N LEU A 45 8.83 23.68 -11.18
CA LEU A 45 10.28 23.86 -11.22
C LEU A 45 10.68 25.22 -11.85
N LYS A 46 9.99 25.64 -12.90
CA LYS A 46 10.19 26.97 -13.50
C LYS A 46 9.80 28.09 -12.54
N ASP A 47 8.69 27.94 -11.83
CA ASP A 47 8.22 28.91 -10.85
C ASP A 47 9.22 29.03 -9.68
N LEU A 48 9.74 27.89 -9.20
CA LEU A 48 10.81 27.86 -8.19
C LEU A 48 12.06 28.62 -8.68
N ALA A 49 12.52 28.34 -9.90
CA ALA A 49 13.65 29.05 -10.50
C ALA A 49 13.40 30.56 -10.64
N TYR A 50 12.20 30.95 -11.06
CA TYR A 50 11.85 32.36 -11.25
C TYR A 50 11.81 33.13 -9.92
N ARG A 51 11.16 32.57 -8.90
CA ARG A 51 11.03 33.18 -7.57
C ARG A 51 12.39 33.37 -6.91
N THR A 52 13.24 32.35 -6.95
CA THR A 52 14.56 32.38 -6.31
C THR A 52 15.58 33.21 -7.09
N LYS A 53 15.46 33.34 -8.41
CA LYS A 53 16.35 34.22 -9.21
C LYS A 53 16.34 35.67 -8.73
N HIS A 54 15.22 36.14 -8.17
CA HIS A 54 15.06 37.49 -7.63
C HIS A 54 15.22 37.55 -6.10
N SER A 55 15.54 36.44 -5.43
CA SER A 55 15.89 36.44 -4.00
C SER A 55 17.16 37.26 -3.78
N ASP A 56 17.31 37.95 -2.66
CA ASP A 56 18.58 38.58 -2.30
C ASP A 56 19.57 37.57 -1.67
N ASP A 57 19.08 36.37 -1.33
CA ASP A 57 19.86 35.29 -0.75
C ASP A 57 20.55 34.46 -1.84
N HIS A 58 21.89 34.49 -1.82
CA HIS A 58 22.74 33.74 -2.73
C HIS A 58 22.72 32.23 -2.46
N GLU A 59 22.52 31.84 -1.21
CA GLU A 59 22.47 30.45 -0.80
C GLU A 59 21.15 29.81 -1.23
N GLU A 60 20.02 30.48 -0.99
CA GLU A 60 18.70 30.04 -1.47
C GLU A 60 18.68 29.83 -3.00
N LYS A 61 19.30 30.74 -3.76
CA LYS A 61 19.47 30.60 -5.22
C LYS A 61 20.21 29.34 -5.62
N ASN A 62 21.27 28.99 -4.90
CA ASN A 62 22.07 27.82 -5.19
C ASN A 62 21.30 26.55 -4.81
N GLN A 63 20.65 26.54 -3.64
CA GLN A 63 19.81 25.43 -3.19
C GLN A 63 18.71 25.10 -4.21
N ALA A 64 17.98 26.13 -4.69
CA ALA A 64 16.92 25.95 -5.67
C ALA A 64 17.43 25.36 -7.00
N LYS A 65 18.59 25.81 -7.49
CA LYS A 65 19.20 25.25 -8.70
C LYS A 65 19.57 23.77 -8.53
N GLU A 66 20.15 23.40 -7.40
CA GLU A 66 20.52 22.02 -7.14
C GLU A 66 19.30 21.13 -6.96
N ILE A 67 18.29 21.58 -6.23
CA ILE A 67 17.02 20.84 -6.07
C ILE A 67 16.33 20.60 -7.40
N ILE A 68 16.29 21.58 -8.31
CA ILE A 68 15.66 21.37 -9.62
C ILE A 68 16.32 20.21 -10.36
N LYS A 69 17.66 20.15 -10.40
CA LYS A 69 18.40 19.05 -11.04
C LYS A 69 18.12 17.71 -10.36
N LYS A 70 18.09 17.71 -9.02
CA LYS A 70 17.84 16.50 -8.22
C LYS A 70 16.43 15.97 -8.42
N VAL A 71 15.42 16.83 -8.43
CA VAL A 71 14.04 16.44 -8.74
C VAL A 71 13.95 15.82 -10.12
N GLU A 72 14.54 16.45 -11.14
CA GLU A 72 14.55 15.89 -12.50
C GLU A 72 15.18 14.49 -12.54
N THR A 73 16.29 14.31 -11.82
CA THR A 73 16.99 13.03 -11.71
C THR A 73 16.14 11.97 -11.00
N GLU A 74 15.57 12.31 -9.83
CA GLU A 74 14.74 11.41 -9.05
C GLU A 74 13.48 10.99 -9.83
N ILE A 75 12.84 11.94 -10.51
CA ILE A 75 11.64 11.69 -11.32
C ILE A 75 11.97 10.76 -12.48
N HIS A 76 13.08 11.01 -13.19
CA HIS A 76 13.50 10.15 -14.29
C HIS A 76 13.76 8.71 -13.83
N ASN A 77 14.38 8.54 -12.66
CA ASN A 77 14.70 7.24 -12.10
C ASN A 77 13.45 6.45 -11.71
N VAL A 78 12.41 7.10 -11.17
CA VAL A 78 11.19 6.42 -10.73
C VAL A 78 10.07 6.39 -11.76
N GLU A 79 10.21 7.13 -12.86
CA GLU A 79 9.18 7.20 -13.92
C GLU A 79 8.66 5.81 -14.38
N PRO A 80 9.52 4.79 -14.59
CA PRO A 80 9.06 3.45 -14.99
C PRO A 80 8.23 2.73 -13.92
N GLU A 81 8.40 3.10 -12.67
CA GLU A 81 7.75 2.47 -11.51
C GLU A 81 6.52 3.23 -11.04
N LEU A 82 6.27 4.43 -11.59
CA LEU A 82 5.16 5.29 -11.19
C LEU A 82 3.83 4.53 -11.25
N LYS A 83 3.08 4.69 -10.16
CA LYS A 83 1.74 4.13 -9.99
C LYS A 83 0.73 5.26 -10.11
N ARG A 84 -0.13 5.44 -9.11
CA ARG A 84 -1.16 6.49 -9.12
C ARG A 84 -0.70 7.78 -8.44
N GLY A 85 0.38 7.75 -7.65
CA GLY A 85 1.01 8.96 -7.14
C GLY A 85 2.46 8.79 -6.70
N LEU A 86 3.11 9.93 -6.50
CA LEU A 86 4.47 10.07 -5.98
C LEU A 86 4.50 11.17 -4.92
N ILE A 87 5.13 10.87 -3.79
CA ILE A 87 5.47 11.82 -2.73
C ILE A 87 6.99 11.91 -2.66
N LEU A 88 7.52 13.11 -2.78
CA LEU A 88 8.97 13.36 -2.76
C LEU A 88 9.27 14.62 -1.94
N PHE A 89 10.03 14.47 -0.86
CA PHE A 89 10.60 15.58 -0.11
C PHE A 89 12.12 15.54 -0.24
N LEU A 90 12.73 16.66 -0.59
CA LEU A 90 14.17 16.74 -0.73
C LEU A 90 14.74 18.10 -0.31
N THR A 91 16.00 18.08 0.12
CA THR A 91 16.84 19.26 0.33
C THR A 91 17.99 19.29 -0.67
N ALA A 92 18.65 20.44 -0.80
CA ALA A 92 19.71 20.63 -1.80
C ALA A 92 20.96 19.82 -1.46
N ASP A 93 21.24 19.61 -0.18
CA ASP A 93 22.36 18.83 0.33
C ASP A 93 22.04 17.34 0.55
N GLU A 94 20.80 16.90 0.27
CA GLU A 94 20.29 15.55 0.58
C GLU A 94 20.28 15.17 2.07
N SER A 95 20.40 16.14 2.99
CA SER A 95 20.14 15.89 4.42
C SER A 95 18.72 15.37 4.67
N LEU A 96 17.78 15.69 3.79
CA LEU A 96 16.48 15.07 3.68
C LEU A 96 16.25 14.52 2.27
N LEU A 97 15.95 13.22 2.18
CA LEU A 97 15.41 12.57 0.99
C LEU A 97 14.34 11.56 1.41
N PHE A 98 13.08 11.91 1.18
CA PHE A 98 11.94 11.03 1.41
C PHE A 98 11.21 10.80 0.09
N LYS A 99 10.99 9.53 -0.26
CA LYS A 99 10.36 9.15 -1.52
C LYS A 99 9.38 8.01 -1.30
N LYS A 100 8.15 8.16 -1.80
CA LYS A 100 7.09 7.15 -1.68
C LYS A 100 6.22 7.11 -2.93
N LEU A 101 6.10 5.94 -3.52
CA LEU A 101 5.14 5.66 -4.59
C LEU A 101 3.83 5.16 -3.97
N THR A 102 2.70 5.61 -4.49
CA THR A 102 1.37 5.30 -3.96
C THR A 102 0.46 4.71 -5.05
N HIS A 103 -0.40 3.74 -4.67
CA HIS A 103 -1.48 3.27 -5.54
C HIS A 103 -2.78 4.07 -5.35
N ILE A 104 -2.79 5.08 -4.48
CA ILE A 104 -3.88 6.05 -4.37
C ILE A 104 -3.47 7.33 -5.09
N SER A 105 -4.43 7.95 -5.77
CA SER A 105 -4.26 9.27 -6.38
C SER A 105 -4.05 10.35 -5.33
N LEU A 106 -3.19 11.29 -5.66
CA LEU A 106 -2.83 12.43 -4.81
C LEU A 106 -3.46 13.71 -5.35
N ASP A 107 -3.53 14.72 -4.52
CA ASP A 107 -3.69 16.10 -4.99
C ASP A 107 -2.31 16.62 -5.38
N THR A 108 -2.13 17.01 -6.65
CA THR A 108 -0.85 17.56 -7.10
C THR A 108 -0.55 18.85 -6.35
N GLU A 109 0.56 18.89 -5.63
CA GLU A 109 0.96 20.01 -4.79
C GLU A 109 2.47 20.17 -4.72
N PHE A 110 2.94 21.41 -4.69
CA PHE A 110 4.36 21.76 -4.58
C PHE A 110 4.55 22.81 -3.50
N ASN A 111 5.52 22.62 -2.62
CA ASN A 111 5.83 23.57 -1.55
C ASN A 111 7.35 23.74 -1.39
N TRP A 112 7.79 25.00 -1.39
CA TRP A 112 9.16 25.41 -1.09
C TRP A 112 9.16 26.14 0.25
N GLY A 113 9.82 25.59 1.27
CA GLY A 113 9.82 26.19 2.60
C GLY A 113 10.82 25.54 3.55
N ASP A 114 10.80 25.96 4.81
CA ASP A 114 11.76 25.48 5.83
C ASP A 114 11.39 24.13 6.44
N GLN A 115 10.20 23.64 6.16
CA GLN A 115 9.61 22.46 6.78
C GLN A 115 8.96 21.59 5.69
N PRO A 116 9.02 20.25 5.81
CA PRO A 116 8.27 19.36 4.93
C PRO A 116 6.76 19.65 5.05
N LYS A 117 6.06 19.74 3.92
CA LYS A 117 4.60 19.94 3.92
C LYS A 117 3.90 18.60 4.11
N LEU A 118 3.40 18.31 5.31
CA LEU A 118 2.92 16.98 5.71
C LEU A 118 1.41 16.78 5.69
N ASP A 119 0.63 17.83 5.41
CA ASP A 119 -0.84 17.80 5.55
C ASP A 119 -1.47 16.65 4.76
N GLN A 120 -1.11 16.53 3.47
CA GLN A 120 -1.65 15.49 2.60
C GLN A 120 -1.15 14.10 3.01
N LEU A 121 0.14 13.95 3.36
CA LEU A 121 0.69 12.67 3.81
C LEU A 121 0.00 12.16 5.09
N LYS A 122 -0.29 13.05 6.05
CA LYS A 122 -1.04 12.72 7.27
C LYS A 122 -2.48 12.34 6.98
N SER A 123 -3.13 13.06 6.05
CA SER A 123 -4.47 12.71 5.58
C SER A 123 -4.51 11.32 4.96
N LEU A 124 -3.53 10.98 4.12
CA LEU A 124 -3.39 9.63 3.54
C LEU A 124 -3.18 8.56 4.60
N GLN A 125 -2.34 8.81 5.61
CA GLN A 125 -2.14 7.87 6.71
C GLN A 125 -3.44 7.62 7.50
N GLY A 126 -4.28 8.64 7.67
CA GLY A 126 -5.58 8.52 8.33
C GLY A 126 -6.61 7.76 7.48
N ASN A 127 -6.70 8.07 6.19
CA ASN A 127 -7.69 7.51 5.27
C ASN A 127 -7.33 6.09 4.78
N TYR A 128 -6.03 5.81 4.68
CA TYR A 128 -5.48 4.53 4.20
C TYR A 128 -4.42 4.02 5.19
N PRO A 129 -4.84 3.70 6.43
CA PRO A 129 -3.92 3.26 7.46
C PRO A 129 -3.37 1.87 7.14
N TYR A 130 -2.40 1.42 7.93
CA TYR A 130 -1.85 0.08 7.78
C TYR A 130 -2.94 -0.99 8.00
N THR A 131 -3.24 -1.72 6.93
CA THR A 131 -4.44 -2.57 6.79
C THR A 131 -4.05 -3.94 6.28
N GLY A 132 -4.65 -4.97 6.85
CA GLY A 132 -4.61 -6.33 6.29
C GLY A 132 -5.86 -6.62 5.48
N ILE A 133 -5.69 -7.01 4.21
CA ILE A 133 -6.77 -7.41 3.31
C ILE A 133 -6.67 -8.92 3.13
N LEU A 134 -7.66 -9.67 3.62
CA LEU A 134 -7.78 -11.10 3.38
C LEU A 134 -8.80 -11.34 2.25
N VAL A 135 -8.32 -11.81 1.12
CA VAL A 135 -9.14 -12.25 0.00
C VAL A 135 -9.32 -13.76 0.07
N LEU A 136 -10.57 -14.23 0.03
CA LEU A 136 -10.93 -15.64 0.11
C LEU A 136 -11.68 -16.06 -1.15
N GLN A 137 -11.30 -17.22 -1.71
CA GLN A 137 -12.05 -17.87 -2.76
C GLN A 137 -11.89 -19.39 -2.62
N GLN A 138 -12.97 -20.08 -2.25
CA GLN A 138 -13.02 -21.54 -2.15
C GLN A 138 -11.92 -22.11 -1.23
N ASP A 139 -10.91 -22.75 -1.81
CA ASP A 139 -9.80 -23.42 -1.15
C ASP A 139 -8.54 -22.53 -1.07
N LYS A 140 -8.62 -21.27 -1.47
CA LYS A 140 -7.49 -20.35 -1.52
C LYS A 140 -7.78 -19.07 -0.77
N ALA A 141 -6.76 -18.54 -0.10
CA ALA A 141 -6.81 -17.22 0.48
C ALA A 141 -5.52 -16.46 0.21
N ARG A 142 -5.62 -15.14 0.08
CA ARG A 142 -4.48 -14.24 -0.08
C ARG A 142 -4.59 -13.13 0.94
N LEU A 143 -3.54 -12.95 1.71
CA LEU A 143 -3.39 -11.87 2.68
C LEU A 143 -2.44 -10.81 2.12
N ILE A 144 -2.95 -9.60 1.93
CA ILE A 144 -2.18 -8.45 1.49
C ILE A 144 -2.10 -7.46 2.64
N GLU A 145 -0.89 -7.06 3.01
CA GLU A 145 -0.67 -5.97 3.94
C GLU A 145 -0.39 -4.69 3.15
N THR A 146 -1.14 -3.63 3.43
CA THR A 146 -1.02 -2.36 2.71
C THR A 146 -1.05 -1.15 3.63
N GLU A 147 -0.28 -0.11 3.28
CA GLU A 147 -0.30 1.20 3.93
C GLU A 147 -0.27 2.26 2.83
N ILE A 148 -1.12 3.30 2.91
CA ILE A 148 -1.29 4.33 1.86
C ILE A 148 -1.52 3.77 0.44
N GLY A 149 -2.16 2.60 0.37
CA GLY A 149 -2.39 1.83 -0.85
C GLY A 149 -1.15 1.13 -1.42
N THR A 150 0.01 1.25 -0.80
CA THR A 150 1.23 0.55 -1.22
C THR A 150 1.30 -0.83 -0.59
N ILE A 151 1.75 -1.83 -1.35
CA ILE A 151 1.91 -3.21 -0.87
C ILE A 151 3.12 -3.25 0.05
N ILE A 152 2.93 -3.71 1.28
CA ILE A 152 3.98 -3.95 2.27
C ILE A 152 4.38 -5.42 2.27
N ASN A 153 3.40 -6.32 2.17
CA ASN A 153 3.61 -7.77 2.20
C ASN A 153 2.45 -8.50 1.54
N GLU A 154 2.71 -9.71 1.04
CA GLU A 154 1.71 -10.59 0.42
C GLU A 154 1.98 -12.04 0.83
N LYS A 155 0.93 -12.78 1.17
CA LYS A 155 0.99 -14.20 1.53
C LYS A 155 -0.20 -14.95 0.94
N ASP A 156 0.09 -16.06 0.27
CA ASP A 156 -0.94 -16.97 -0.23
C ASP A 156 -1.11 -18.17 0.71
N PHE A 157 -2.34 -18.65 0.82
CA PHE A 157 -2.75 -19.81 1.59
C PHE A 157 -3.60 -20.71 0.71
N ILE A 158 -3.41 -22.03 0.83
CA ILE A 158 -4.18 -23.04 0.12
C ILE A 158 -4.66 -24.07 1.14
N LEU A 159 -5.92 -24.49 1.04
CA LEU A 159 -6.47 -25.61 1.78
C LEU A 159 -6.01 -26.91 1.11
N ASP A 160 -5.09 -27.60 1.77
CA ASP A 160 -4.74 -28.98 1.42
C ASP A 160 -5.75 -29.93 2.09
N ILE A 161 -6.45 -30.74 1.29
CA ILE A 161 -7.49 -31.67 1.75
C ILE A 161 -6.89 -33.04 2.09
N ASP A 162 -5.70 -33.36 1.55
CA ASP A 162 -5.07 -34.67 1.63
C ASP A 162 -4.12 -34.81 2.83
N THR A 163 -3.67 -33.69 3.39
CA THR A 163 -2.89 -33.68 4.63
C THR A 163 -3.62 -32.88 5.71
N ASP A 164 -3.81 -33.50 6.87
CA ASP A 164 -4.25 -32.85 8.12
C ASP A 164 -3.15 -31.89 8.67
N ASP A 165 -2.23 -31.43 7.80
CA ASP A 165 -0.97 -30.75 8.13
C ASP A 165 -0.61 -29.66 7.10
N TRP A 166 -0.28 -28.51 7.64
CA TRP A 166 0.09 -27.25 6.99
C TRP A 166 1.32 -27.34 6.09
N ARG A 167 1.29 -26.70 4.91
CA ARG A 167 2.49 -26.30 4.16
C ARG A 167 2.34 -24.94 3.46
N GLU A 168 3.22 -24.01 3.79
CA GLU A 168 3.49 -22.80 3.01
C GLU A 168 4.20 -23.24 1.71
N HIS A 169 3.55 -23.11 0.55
CA HIS A 169 4.09 -23.57 -0.73
C HIS A 169 4.49 -22.41 -1.66
N GLN A 170 5.74 -22.46 -2.15
CA GLN A 170 6.17 -21.77 -3.36
C GLN A 170 6.24 -22.77 -4.53
N GLY A 171 5.40 -22.61 -5.55
CA GLY A 171 5.48 -23.31 -6.84
C GLY A 171 4.57 -24.55 -7.02
N PRO A 172 4.32 -25.02 -8.28
CA PRO A 172 3.19 -25.91 -8.58
C PRO A 172 3.57 -27.39 -8.78
N GLN A 173 2.77 -28.30 -8.22
CA GLN A 173 2.57 -29.72 -8.58
C GLN A 173 1.32 -30.19 -7.79
N GLY A 174 0.41 -31.07 -8.21
CA GLY A 174 0.19 -31.91 -9.39
C GLY A 174 -0.95 -32.87 -8.99
N ASP A 175 -2.00 -32.98 -9.81
CA ASP A 175 -3.26 -33.70 -9.49
C ASP A 175 -3.10 -35.23 -9.45
N ASP A 176 -3.74 -35.91 -8.49
CA ASP A 176 -4.52 -37.13 -8.76
C ASP A 176 -5.45 -37.56 -7.59
N PHE A 177 -6.70 -37.95 -7.91
CA PHE A 177 -7.45 -39.16 -7.47
C PHE A 177 -8.99 -39.04 -7.33
N THR A 178 -9.67 -40.14 -7.70
CA THR A 178 -11.12 -40.31 -7.87
C THR A 178 -11.74 -41.45 -6.99
N GLN A 179 -13.06 -41.34 -6.74
CA GLN A 179 -14.11 -42.38 -6.53
C GLN A 179 -14.72 -42.75 -5.14
N GLY A 180 -16.08 -42.85 -5.08
CA GLY A 180 -16.86 -43.75 -4.19
C GLY A 180 -18.19 -43.21 -3.60
N GLY A 181 -19.35 -43.76 -4.01
CA GLY A 181 -20.71 -43.18 -3.79
C GLY A 181 -21.39 -43.27 -2.40
N SER A 182 -21.03 -44.21 -1.51
CA SER A 182 -21.51 -44.26 -0.11
C SER A 182 -20.56 -43.54 0.86
N LYS A 183 -19.30 -43.37 0.44
CA LYS A 183 -18.31 -42.52 1.08
C LYS A 183 -18.56 -41.04 0.82
N ARG A 184 -19.51 -40.67 -0.05
CA ARG A 184 -19.76 -39.26 -0.42
C ARG A 184 -20.22 -38.42 0.76
N ASP A 185 -21.02 -38.94 1.68
CA ASP A 185 -21.54 -38.13 2.79
C ASP A 185 -20.49 -38.01 3.92
N GLU A 186 -19.78 -39.08 4.29
CA GLU A 186 -18.61 -38.98 5.18
C GLU A 186 -17.48 -38.13 4.58
N PHE A 187 -17.24 -38.23 3.27
CA PHE A 187 -16.27 -37.40 2.56
C PHE A 187 -16.69 -35.93 2.54
N LYS A 188 -17.98 -35.63 2.28
CA LYS A 188 -18.50 -34.26 2.37
C LYS A 188 -18.42 -33.70 3.79
N GLU A 189 -18.69 -34.51 4.82
CA GLU A 189 -18.56 -34.09 6.21
C GLU A 189 -17.10 -33.81 6.59
N ARG A 190 -16.15 -34.65 6.15
CA ARG A 190 -14.71 -34.41 6.34
C ARG A 190 -14.23 -33.15 5.62
N VAL A 191 -14.65 -32.95 4.37
CA VAL A 191 -14.32 -31.75 3.59
C VAL A 191 -14.86 -30.50 4.30
N LYS A 192 -16.10 -30.52 4.79
CA LYS A 192 -16.68 -29.40 5.56
C LYS A 192 -15.93 -29.15 6.87
N ALA A 193 -15.61 -30.20 7.63
CA ALA A 193 -14.87 -30.06 8.88
C ALA A 193 -13.47 -29.48 8.66
N ASN A 194 -12.78 -29.89 7.59
CA ASN A 194 -11.48 -29.35 7.22
C ASN A 194 -11.57 -27.88 6.77
N GLN A 195 -12.59 -27.53 5.99
CA GLN A 195 -12.86 -26.14 5.63
C GLN A 195 -13.14 -25.27 6.86
N GLU A 196 -13.96 -25.73 7.81
CA GLU A 196 -14.23 -24.98 9.04
C GLU A 196 -12.98 -24.77 9.89
N ARG A 197 -12.14 -25.81 10.03
CA ARG A 197 -10.83 -25.69 10.71
C ARG A 197 -9.93 -24.69 10.00
N TRP A 198 -9.86 -24.76 8.67
CA TRP A 198 -9.05 -23.85 7.86
C TRP A 198 -9.48 -22.40 8.02
N LEU A 199 -10.78 -22.10 7.95
CA LEU A 199 -11.31 -20.75 8.19
C LEU A 199 -10.99 -20.25 9.60
N LYS A 200 -11.11 -21.09 10.64
CA LYS A 200 -10.73 -20.73 12.02
C LYS A 200 -9.26 -20.38 12.13
N ASN A 201 -8.40 -21.17 11.50
CA ASN A 201 -6.98 -20.92 11.56
C ASN A 201 -6.55 -19.70 10.73
N LEU A 202 -7.22 -19.43 9.59
CA LEU A 202 -7.05 -18.20 8.82
C LEU A 202 -7.40 -16.98 9.67
N ALA A 203 -8.58 -16.97 10.30
CA ALA A 203 -8.99 -15.89 11.20
C ALA A 203 -7.97 -15.66 12.32
N SER A 204 -7.55 -16.74 13.01
CA SER A 204 -6.52 -16.66 14.06
C SER A 204 -5.19 -16.11 13.53
N THR A 205 -4.75 -16.53 12.34
CA THR A 205 -3.50 -16.07 11.73
C THR A 205 -3.56 -14.58 11.39
N VAL A 206 -4.68 -14.12 10.82
CA VAL A 206 -4.92 -12.71 10.52
C VAL A 206 -4.92 -11.89 11.81
N GLU A 207 -5.55 -12.35 12.89
CA GLU A 207 -5.55 -11.61 14.17
C GLU A 207 -4.16 -11.52 14.81
N ILE A 208 -3.39 -12.61 14.77
CA ILE A 208 -2.01 -12.63 15.26
C ILE A 208 -1.17 -11.64 14.46
N ASN A 209 -1.27 -11.66 13.13
CA ASN A 209 -0.56 -10.73 12.27
C ASN A 209 -1.00 -9.28 12.53
N ALA A 210 -2.30 -9.03 12.66
CA ALA A 210 -2.84 -7.70 12.96
C ALA A 210 -2.29 -7.14 14.28
N LYS A 211 -2.25 -7.96 15.34
CA LYS A 211 -1.69 -7.55 16.64
C LYS A 211 -0.18 -7.35 16.57
N ARG A 212 0.55 -8.30 15.97
CA ARG A 212 2.02 -8.28 15.90
C ARG A 212 2.52 -7.12 15.04
N ASN A 213 1.91 -6.90 13.89
CA ASN A 213 2.32 -5.88 12.93
C ASN A 213 1.65 -4.52 13.20
N GLY A 214 0.65 -4.48 14.10
CA GLY A 214 -0.01 -3.23 14.50
C GLY A 214 -1.01 -2.70 13.47
N TRP A 215 -1.66 -3.57 12.69
CA TRP A 215 -2.67 -3.17 11.71
C TRP A 215 -3.81 -2.43 12.40
N LYS A 216 -4.24 -1.33 11.77
CA LYS A 216 -5.37 -0.53 12.23
C LYS A 216 -6.68 -1.15 11.77
N GLN A 217 -6.72 -1.63 10.53
CA GLN A 217 -7.94 -2.17 9.93
C GLN A 217 -7.72 -3.59 9.38
N ILE A 218 -8.81 -4.34 9.31
CA ILE A 218 -8.89 -5.64 8.64
C ILE A 218 -10.03 -5.61 7.65
N TYR A 219 -9.72 -5.88 6.39
CA TYR A 219 -10.68 -5.99 5.30
C TYR A 219 -10.81 -7.44 4.86
N LEU A 220 -12.03 -7.88 4.59
CA LEU A 220 -12.32 -9.20 4.03
C LEU A 220 -12.91 -9.04 2.63
N ALA A 221 -12.46 -9.83 1.66
CA ALA A 221 -13.01 -9.85 0.32
C ALA A 221 -13.23 -11.28 -0.18
N GLY A 222 -14.34 -11.56 -0.85
CA GLY A 222 -14.61 -12.91 -1.37
C GLY A 222 -16.08 -13.19 -1.62
N GLU A 223 -16.44 -14.47 -1.74
CA GLU A 223 -17.84 -14.88 -1.87
C GLU A 223 -18.63 -14.59 -0.59
N LYS A 224 -19.85 -14.07 -0.74
CA LYS A 224 -20.68 -13.60 0.38
C LYS A 224 -20.84 -14.64 1.49
N GLU A 225 -21.16 -15.87 1.13
CA GLU A 225 -21.37 -16.93 2.14
C GLU A 225 -20.10 -17.29 2.90
N GLU A 226 -18.95 -17.31 2.23
CA GLU A 226 -17.66 -17.66 2.83
C GLU A 226 -17.18 -16.55 3.76
N ILE A 227 -17.32 -15.28 3.33
CA ILE A 227 -16.89 -14.13 4.11
C ILE A 227 -17.76 -13.90 5.34
N GLU A 228 -19.08 -14.08 5.23
CA GLU A 228 -19.95 -13.97 6.41
C GLU A 228 -19.62 -15.05 7.45
N LYS A 229 -19.34 -16.29 7.03
CA LYS A 229 -18.86 -17.34 7.95
C LYS A 229 -17.53 -16.96 8.58
N LEU A 230 -16.55 -16.59 7.76
CA LEU A 230 -15.21 -16.21 8.22
C LEU A 230 -15.26 -15.03 9.21
N ARG A 231 -16.08 -14.01 8.93
CA ARG A 231 -16.27 -12.83 9.79
C ARG A 231 -16.69 -13.20 11.20
N THR A 232 -17.56 -14.21 11.37
CA THR A 232 -18.00 -14.67 12.70
C THR A 232 -16.89 -15.34 13.53
N LEU A 233 -15.77 -15.71 12.91
CA LEU A 233 -14.63 -16.36 13.58
C LEU A 233 -13.61 -15.36 14.14
N PHE A 234 -13.75 -14.07 13.83
CA PHE A 234 -12.91 -13.02 14.40
C PHE A 234 -13.41 -12.61 15.79
N ASN A 235 -12.46 -12.34 16.69
CA ASN A 235 -12.69 -11.81 18.03
C ASN A 235 -12.80 -10.27 18.05
N ARG A 236 -12.55 -9.61 16.92
CA ARG A 236 -12.73 -8.17 16.72
C ARG A 236 -13.65 -7.90 15.55
N ASP A 237 -14.23 -6.72 15.54
CA ASP A 237 -14.98 -6.25 14.38
C ASP A 237 -14.07 -6.12 13.15
N ILE A 238 -14.65 -6.51 12.01
CA ILE A 238 -14.07 -6.35 10.67
C ILE A 238 -14.48 -4.99 10.14
N ASP A 239 -13.48 -4.21 9.74
CA ASP A 239 -13.65 -2.82 9.32
C ASP A 239 -14.35 -2.70 7.96
N LYS A 240 -14.14 -3.67 7.06
CA LYS A 240 -14.75 -3.68 5.72
C LYS A 240 -14.94 -5.08 5.16
N VAL A 241 -16.05 -5.28 4.44
CA VAL A 241 -16.37 -6.52 3.72
C VAL A 241 -16.70 -6.19 2.27
N VAL A 242 -16.02 -6.86 1.34
CA VAL A 242 -16.18 -6.70 -0.12
C VAL A 242 -16.66 -8.03 -0.71
N THR A 243 -17.91 -8.10 -1.12
CA THR A 243 -18.48 -9.33 -1.70
C THR A 243 -18.18 -9.39 -3.20
N SER A 244 -16.93 -9.70 -3.55
CA SER A 244 -16.46 -9.74 -4.92
C SER A 244 -15.43 -10.86 -5.10
N ASN A 245 -15.52 -11.60 -6.21
CA ASN A 245 -14.52 -12.61 -6.54
C ASN A 245 -13.34 -11.95 -7.26
N ILE A 246 -12.27 -11.68 -6.50
CA ILE A 246 -11.13 -10.86 -6.95
C ILE A 246 -9.76 -11.49 -6.64
N LEU A 247 -9.72 -12.76 -6.22
CA LEU A 247 -8.46 -13.43 -5.86
C LEU A 247 -7.50 -13.56 -7.06
N ASN A 248 -8.05 -13.65 -8.27
CA ASN A 248 -7.28 -13.75 -9.52
C ASN A 248 -6.66 -12.42 -9.97
N LEU A 249 -7.07 -11.29 -9.38
CA LEU A 249 -6.47 -9.99 -9.66
C LEU A 249 -5.09 -9.90 -8.99
N ASN A 250 -4.24 -9.03 -9.50
CA ASN A 250 -2.97 -8.75 -8.82
C ASN A 250 -3.22 -7.92 -7.54
N ALA A 251 -2.27 -7.92 -6.61
CA ALA A 251 -2.44 -7.24 -5.32
C ALA A 251 -2.77 -5.73 -5.45
N THR A 252 -2.24 -5.06 -6.48
CA THR A 252 -2.54 -3.63 -6.73
C THR A 252 -4.00 -3.42 -7.13
N GLU A 253 -4.52 -4.26 -8.02
CA GLU A 253 -5.91 -4.23 -8.45
C GLU A 253 -6.87 -4.56 -7.29
N ILE A 254 -6.51 -5.52 -6.45
CA ILE A 254 -7.27 -5.86 -5.23
C ILE A 254 -7.34 -4.64 -4.30
N ILE A 255 -6.20 -4.02 -4.00
CA ILE A 255 -6.14 -2.84 -3.12
C ILE A 255 -7.02 -1.72 -3.68
N ASN A 256 -6.91 -1.42 -4.98
CA ASN A 256 -7.70 -0.37 -5.62
C ASN A 256 -9.20 -0.66 -5.49
N LYS A 257 -9.62 -1.88 -5.86
CA LYS A 257 -11.04 -2.26 -5.83
C LYS A 257 -11.61 -2.25 -4.42
N VAL A 258 -10.87 -2.78 -3.44
CA VAL A 258 -11.30 -2.77 -2.04
C VAL A 258 -11.34 -1.36 -1.47
N ASN A 259 -10.54 -0.41 -1.97
CA ASN A 259 -10.59 0.98 -1.52
C ASN A 259 -11.66 1.82 -2.24
N GLU A 260 -12.06 1.44 -3.46
CA GLU A 260 -13.06 2.13 -4.27
C GLU A 260 -14.53 1.72 -3.97
N GLU A 261 -14.78 0.48 -3.51
CA GLU A 261 -16.11 -0.03 -3.11
C GLU A 261 -16.57 0.42 -1.72
#